data_AF-A0A534JWH2-F1
#
_entry.id   AF-A0A534JWH2-F1
#
_cell.length_a   1.000
_cell.length_b   1.000
_cell.length_c   1.000
_cell.angle_alpha   90.00
_cell.angle_beta   90.00
_cell.angle_gamma   90.00
#
_symmetry.space_group_name_H-M   'P 1'
#
loop_
_entity.id
_entity.type
_entity.pdbx_description
1 polymer ?
#
loop_
_entity_poly.entity_id
_entity_poly.type
_entity_poly.pdbx_seq_one_letter_code
_entity_poly.pdbx_strand_id
1 'polypeptide(L)'
;MAARRGRSLVGMTVVDAEGVEVGYVSGEEPNVLVLGEGSAGRLRLGRRFVSGVVDRVTLKGPSAEIFAGLNVIDSDGEFVGIVRDTNEADDVLDSFIVEDEESTMVNVLLEDVRS
;
A
#
# COMPACT_ATOMS: atom_id res chain seq x y z
N MET A 1 23.29 -12.52 12.41
CA MET A 1 22.10 -12.46 11.56
C MET A 1 22.49 -11.88 10.22
N ALA A 2 22.45 -12.68 9.16
CA ALA A 2 22.91 -12.27 7.84
C ALA A 2 21.92 -11.29 7.22
N ALA A 3 22.34 -10.03 7.06
CA ALA A 3 21.64 -9.07 6.23
C ALA A 3 21.64 -9.57 4.78
N ARG A 4 20.47 -9.97 4.26
CA ARG A 4 20.28 -10.23 2.82
C ARG A 4 20.50 -8.91 2.06
N ARG A 5 21.74 -8.65 1.62
CA ARG A 5 22.04 -7.66 0.59
C ARG A 5 21.70 -8.26 -0.77
N GLY A 6 20.76 -7.66 -1.50
CA GLY A 6 20.82 -7.63 -2.97
C GLY A 6 19.89 -8.55 -3.76
N ARG A 7 18.65 -8.80 -3.31
CA ARG A 7 17.58 -9.16 -4.24
C ARG A 7 16.54 -8.05 -4.25
N SER A 8 16.25 -7.55 -5.45
CA SER A 8 15.17 -6.62 -5.68
C SER A 8 13.87 -7.24 -5.16
N LEU A 9 13.08 -6.45 -4.47
CA LEU A 9 11.73 -6.80 -4.03
C LEU A 9 10.70 -6.53 -5.13
N VAL A 10 11.09 -5.81 -6.20
CA VAL A 10 10.20 -5.48 -7.32
C VAL A 10 9.59 -6.75 -7.91
N GLY A 11 8.27 -6.72 -8.12
CA GLY A 11 7.45 -7.83 -8.58
C GLY A 11 6.98 -8.78 -7.48
N MET A 12 7.45 -8.63 -6.23
CA MET A 12 6.93 -9.43 -5.12
C MET A 12 5.54 -8.96 -4.70
N THR A 13 4.62 -9.91 -4.53
CA THR A 13 3.33 -9.66 -3.88
C THR A 13 3.56 -9.17 -2.46
N VAL A 14 2.73 -8.23 -2.03
CA VAL A 14 2.67 -7.71 -0.67
C VAL A 14 1.36 -8.16 -0.07
N VAL A 15 1.45 -8.84 1.06
CA VAL A 15 0.29 -9.30 1.82
C VAL A 15 0.35 -8.78 3.25
N ASP A 16 -0.80 -8.54 3.84
CA ASP A 16 -0.87 -8.16 5.23
C ASP A 16 -0.70 -9.36 6.18
N ALA A 17 -0.90 -9.15 7.49
CA ALA A 17 -0.76 -10.22 8.48
C ALA A 17 -1.87 -11.29 8.41
N GLU A 18 -3.01 -10.97 7.79
CA GLU A 18 -4.16 -11.86 7.63
C GLU A 18 -4.12 -12.63 6.30
N GLY A 19 -3.24 -12.20 5.39
CA GLY A 19 -3.02 -12.83 4.09
C GLY A 19 -3.69 -12.09 2.94
N VAL A 20 -4.33 -10.96 3.22
CA VAL A 20 -4.97 -10.09 2.22
C VAL A 20 -3.89 -9.53 1.31
N GLU A 21 -4.09 -9.66 0.00
CA GLU A 21 -3.20 -9.10 -1.01
C GLU A 21 -3.40 -7.59 -1.10
N VAL A 22 -2.33 -6.85 -0.84
CA VAL A 22 -2.30 -5.38 -0.89
C VAL A 22 -1.85 -4.88 -2.27
N GLY A 23 -1.13 -5.71 -3.02
CA GLY A 23 -0.59 -5.39 -4.34
C GLY A 23 0.82 -5.96 -4.55
N TYR A 24 1.63 -5.32 -5.39
CA TYR A 24 2.96 -5.80 -5.77
C TYR A 24 3.98 -4.70 -5.65
N VAL A 25 5.22 -5.01 -5.26
CA VAL A 25 6.26 -3.98 -5.24
C VAL A 25 6.58 -3.52 -6.68
N SER A 26 6.21 -2.31 -7.06
CA SER A 26 6.58 -1.70 -8.35
C SER A 26 7.96 -1.03 -8.31
N GLY A 27 8.43 -0.64 -7.12
CA GLY A 27 9.69 0.05 -6.92
C GLY A 27 10.19 0.01 -5.48
N GLU A 28 11.48 0.31 -5.29
CA GLU A 28 12.13 0.38 -3.98
C GLU A 28 12.79 1.74 -3.75
N GLU A 29 12.52 2.33 -2.59
CA GLU A 29 13.18 3.52 -2.09
C GLU A 29 13.82 3.24 -0.71
N PRO A 30 14.76 4.07 -0.22
CA PRO A 30 15.53 3.76 0.99
C PRO A 30 14.70 3.38 2.22
N ASN A 31 13.53 4.01 2.39
CA ASN A 31 12.67 3.82 3.57
C ASN A 31 11.25 3.35 3.23
N VAL A 32 10.91 3.25 1.94
CA VAL A 32 9.55 2.90 1.51
C VAL A 32 9.58 1.88 0.36
N LEU A 33 8.56 1.03 0.32
CA LEU A 33 8.23 0.20 -0.83
C LEU A 33 7.14 0.89 -1.64
N VAL A 34 7.22 0.80 -2.95
CA VAL A 34 6.18 1.29 -3.85
C VAL A 34 5.33 0.11 -4.25
N LEU A 35 4.03 0.16 -3.98
CA LEU A 35 3.11 -0.96 -4.23
C LEU A 35 2.27 -0.79 -5.50
N GLY A 36 2.19 0.43 -6.01
CA GLY A 36 1.42 0.77 -7.20
C GLY A 36 1.78 2.17 -7.63
N GLU A 37 1.93 2.37 -8.93
CA GLU A 37 2.16 3.66 -9.57
C GLU A 37 1.29 3.68 -10.82
N GLY A 38 0.27 4.54 -10.81
CA GLY A 38 -0.67 4.71 -11.90
C GLY A 38 -0.90 6.18 -12.20
N SER A 39 -1.63 6.48 -13.27
CA SER A 39 -1.96 7.87 -13.64
C SER A 39 -2.69 8.64 -12.54
N ALA A 40 -3.38 7.94 -11.64
CA ALA A 40 -4.14 8.52 -10.53
C ALA A 40 -3.32 8.73 -9.24
N GLY A 41 -2.12 8.14 -9.11
CA GLY A 41 -1.32 8.28 -7.90
C GLY A 41 -0.38 7.12 -7.62
N ARG A 42 0.27 7.16 -6.45
CA ARG A 42 1.27 6.19 -6.04
C ARG A 42 1.12 5.78 -4.58
N LEU A 43 1.05 4.47 -4.33
CA LEU A 43 1.03 3.91 -2.96
C LEU A 43 2.44 3.66 -2.45
N ARG A 44 2.85 4.40 -1.41
CA ARG A 44 4.14 4.26 -0.72
C ARG A 44 3.94 3.67 0.67
N LEU A 45 4.53 2.51 0.93
CA LEU A 45 4.47 1.86 2.23
C LEU A 45 5.82 1.95 2.95
N GLY A 46 5.83 2.47 4.18
CA GLY A 46 7.03 2.51 5.00
C GLY A 46 7.57 1.10 5.31
N ARG A 47 8.88 0.87 5.09
CA ARG A 47 9.55 -0.40 5.40
C ARG A 47 9.40 -0.83 6.87
N ARG A 48 9.07 0.11 7.77
CA ARG A 48 8.73 -0.16 9.18
C ARG A 48 7.54 -1.12 9.36
N PHE A 49 6.63 -1.17 8.40
CA PHE A 49 5.47 -2.06 8.40
C PHE A 49 5.78 -3.45 7.87
N VAL A 50 6.96 -3.68 7.29
CA VAL A 50 7.37 -5.00 6.79
C VAL A 50 7.78 -5.88 7.98
N SER A 51 7.12 -7.02 8.10
CA SER A 51 7.41 -8.08 9.08
C SER A 51 8.47 -9.04 8.56
N GLY A 52 8.37 -9.42 7.28
CA GLY A 52 9.29 -10.39 6.68
C GLY A 52 9.27 -10.38 5.16
N VAL A 53 10.33 -10.95 4.57
CA VAL A 53 10.48 -11.15 3.13
C VAL A 53 11.02 -12.55 2.90
N VAL A 54 10.17 -13.44 2.39
CA VAL A 54 10.55 -14.82 2.03
C VAL A 54 10.20 -15.05 0.56
N ASP A 55 8.96 -15.45 0.28
CA ASP A 55 8.42 -15.63 -1.08
C ASP A 55 7.53 -14.45 -1.50
N ARG A 56 7.09 -13.66 -0.51
CA ARG A 56 6.29 -12.44 -0.62
C ARG A 56 6.74 -11.47 0.47
N VAL A 57 6.33 -10.21 0.38
CA VAL A 57 6.49 -9.23 1.46
C VAL A 57 5.29 -9.38 2.40
N THR A 58 5.55 -9.64 3.67
CA THR A 58 4.50 -9.76 4.69
C THR A 58 4.52 -8.55 5.61
N LEU A 59 3.37 -7.94 5.87
CA LEU A 59 3.25 -6.79 6.76
C LEU A 59 3.05 -7.20 8.23
N LYS A 60 3.19 -6.24 9.14
CA LYS A 60 3.15 -6.45 10.60
C LYS A 60 1.74 -6.52 11.20
N GLY A 61 0.70 -6.19 10.44
CA GLY A 61 -0.69 -6.14 10.89
C GLY A 61 -1.66 -6.13 9.70
N PRO A 62 -2.98 -6.04 9.96
CA PRO A 62 -4.02 -5.93 8.94
C PRO A 62 -3.90 -4.64 8.13
N SER A 63 -4.36 -4.66 6.89
CA SER A 63 -4.34 -3.50 5.98
C SER A 63 -5.05 -2.28 6.58
N ALA A 64 -6.25 -2.47 7.13
CA ALA A 64 -7.03 -1.42 7.79
C ALA A 64 -6.22 -0.68 8.88
N GLU A 65 -5.50 -1.42 9.73
CA GLU A 65 -4.69 -0.82 10.80
C GLU A 65 -3.45 -0.09 10.28
N ILE A 66 -2.82 -0.63 9.23
CA ILE A 66 -1.58 -0.07 8.67
C ILE A 66 -1.87 1.21 7.90
N PHE A 67 -2.96 1.24 7.13
CA PHE A 67 -3.30 2.35 6.27
C PHE A 67 -4.12 3.43 6.97
N ALA A 68 -4.83 3.12 8.05
CA ALA A 68 -5.57 4.11 8.83
C ALA A 68 -4.68 5.29 9.26
N GLY A 69 -5.18 6.50 9.03
CA GLY A 69 -4.49 7.74 9.37
C GLY A 69 -3.40 8.15 8.38
N LEU A 70 -3.17 7.41 7.30
CA LEU A 70 -2.24 7.84 6.25
C LEU A 70 -2.88 8.89 5.35
N ASN A 71 -2.06 9.84 4.91
CA ASN A 71 -2.47 10.81 3.90
C ASN A 71 -2.55 10.14 2.54
N VAL A 72 -3.62 10.42 1.82
CA VAL A 72 -3.78 10.09 0.40
C VAL A 72 -3.41 11.33 -0.39
N ILE A 73 -2.53 11.14 -1.37
CA ILE A 73 -2.03 12.18 -2.25
C ILE A 73 -2.19 11.65 -3.67
N ASP A 74 -2.69 12.47 -4.57
CA ASP A 74 -2.83 12.11 -5.98
C ASP A 74 -1.47 12.13 -6.72
N SER A 75 -1.50 11.90 -8.04
CA SER A 75 -0.30 11.90 -8.88
C SER A 75 0.34 13.28 -9.07
N ASP A 76 -0.43 14.36 -8.89
CA ASP A 76 0.05 15.75 -8.98
C ASP A 76 0.68 16.25 -7.66
N GLY A 77 0.54 15.45 -6.59
CA GLY A 77 1.06 15.78 -5.27
C GLY A 77 0.05 16.55 -4.41
N GLU A 78 -1.21 16.62 -4.83
CA GLU A 78 -2.28 17.27 -4.10
C GLU A 78 -2.84 16.34 -3.02
N PHE A 79 -3.15 16.91 -1.86
CA PHE A 79 -3.72 16.17 -0.75
C PHE A 79 -5.19 15.86 -1.04
N VAL A 80 -5.55 14.57 -0.98
CA VAL A 80 -6.92 14.09 -1.22
C VAL A 80 -7.66 13.89 0.09
N GLY A 81 -6.98 13.44 1.14
CA GLY A 81 -7.60 13.17 2.43
C GLY A 81 -6.82 12.20 3.31
N ILE A 82 -7.47 11.72 4.37
CA ILE A 82 -6.90 10.76 5.33
C ILE A 82 -7.65 9.44 5.23
N VAL A 83 -6.92 8.33 5.07
CA VAL A 83 -7.53 6.99 5.11
C VAL A 83 -8.18 6.76 6.49
N ARG A 84 -9.46 6.40 6.48
CA ARG A 84 -10.22 6.00 7.67
C ARG A 84 -10.44 4.51 7.74
N ASP A 85 -10.57 3.86 6.59
CA ASP A 85 -10.81 2.42 6.53
C ASP A 85 -10.35 1.85 5.18
N THR A 86 -10.33 0.52 5.08
CA THR A 86 -10.07 -0.22 3.84
C THR A 86 -11.31 -1.00 3.43
N ASN A 87 -11.47 -1.21 2.13
CA ASN A 87 -12.44 -2.13 1.58
C ASN A 87 -11.71 -3.26 0.85
N GLU A 88 -12.06 -4.48 1.21
CA GLU A 88 -11.39 -5.71 0.77
C GLU A 88 -12.42 -6.60 0.08
N ALA A 89 -12.05 -7.15 -1.07
CA ALA A 89 -12.87 -8.06 -1.85
C ALA A 89 -12.04 -9.27 -2.27
N ASP A 90 -12.55 -10.47 -2.01
CA ASP A 90 -11.88 -11.74 -2.38
C ASP A 90 -10.42 -11.85 -1.87
N ASP A 91 -10.18 -11.46 -0.61
CA ASP A 91 -8.85 -11.42 0.02
C ASP A 91 -7.86 -10.47 -0.69
N VAL A 92 -8.35 -9.46 -1.40
CA VAL A 92 -7.57 -8.41 -2.06
C VAL A 92 -8.04 -7.03 -1.59
N LEU A 93 -7.10 -6.13 -1.32
CA LEU A 93 -7.38 -4.73 -1.05
C LEU A 93 -7.89 -4.05 -2.33
N ASP A 94 -9.18 -3.71 -2.33
CA ASP A 94 -9.88 -3.12 -3.48
C ASP A 94 -9.82 -1.59 -3.45
N SER A 95 -10.07 -1.00 -2.27
CA SER A 95 -10.20 0.45 -2.16
C SER A 95 -9.96 1.02 -0.76
N PHE A 96 -9.67 2.32 -0.69
CA PHE A 96 -9.51 3.06 0.56
C PHE A 96 -10.73 3.95 0.81
N ILE A 97 -11.26 3.90 2.03
CA ILE A 97 -12.26 4.88 2.47
C ILE A 97 -11.49 6.06 3.09
N VAL A 98 -11.62 7.22 2.46
CA VAL A 98 -10.85 8.43 2.77
C VAL A 98 -11.78 9.52 3.25
N GLU A 99 -11.40 10.22 4.33
CA GLU A 99 -12.05 11.46 4.74
C GLU A 99 -11.30 12.64 4.13
N ASP A 100 -11.98 13.43 3.31
CA ASP A 100 -11.41 14.64 2.68
C ASP A 100 -11.41 15.85 3.62
N GLU A 101 -10.95 17.00 3.12
CA GLU A 101 -10.88 18.25 3.89
C GLU A 101 -12.26 18.79 4.30
N GLU A 102 -13.33 18.42 3.59
CA GLU A 102 -14.71 18.79 3.89
C GLU A 102 -15.38 17.80 4.87
N SER A 103 -14.62 16.85 5.43
CA SER A 103 -15.11 15.76 6.29
C SER A 103 -16.08 14.83 5.56
N THR A 104 -15.98 14.74 4.23
CA THR A 104 -16.76 13.83 3.40
C THR A 104 -16.02 12.52 3.22
N MET A 105 -16.75 11.41 3.35
CA MET A 105 -16.20 10.07 3.11
C MET A 105 -16.26 9.76 1.62
N VAL A 106 -15.09 9.59 1.00
CA VAL A 106 -14.93 9.23 -0.40
C VAL A 106 -14.24 7.88 -0.54
N ASN A 107 -14.52 7.17 -1.63
CA ASN A 107 -13.88 5.89 -1.90
C ASN A 107 -12.81 6.07 -2.98
N VAL A 108 -11.58 5.66 -2.68
CA VAL A 108 -10.43 5.71 -3.59
C VAL A 108 -10.14 4.30 -4.07
N LEU A 109 -10.49 4.03 -5.32
CA LEU A 109 -10.30 2.73 -5.96
C LEU A 109 -8.83 2.50 -6.29
N LEU A 110 -8.35 1.28 -6.05
CA LEU A 110 -7.01 0.84 -6.45
C LEU A 110 -7.11 0.06 -7.75
N GLU A 111 -6.77 0.69 -8.86
CA GLU A 111 -6.70 0.02 -10.15
C GLU A 111 -5.28 -0.50 -10.42
N ASP A 112 -5.16 -1.82 -10.66
CA ASP A 112 -3.94 -2.44 -11.18
C ASP A 112 -3.79 -2.09 -12.67
N VAL A 113 -3.20 -0.94 -12.95
CA VAL A 113 -2.85 -0.53 -14.33
C VAL A 113 -1.57 -1.26 -14.76
N ARG A 114 -1.72 -2.45 -15.33
CA ARG A 114 -0.59 -3.16 -15.96
C ARG A 114 -0.29 -2.53 -17.33
N SER A 115 0.87 -1.89 -17.46
CA SER A 115 1.41 -1.39 -18.74
C SER A 115 1.90 -2.51 -19.64
#